data_AF-A0A914SF48-F1
#
_entry.id   AF-A0A914SF48-F1
#
_cell.length_a   1.000
_cell.length_b   1.000
_cell.length_c   1.000
_cell.angle_alpha   90.00
_cell.angle_beta   90.00
_cell.angle_gamma   90.00
#
_symmetry.space_group_name_H-M   'P 1'
#
loop_
_entity.id
_entity.type
_entity.pdbx_description
1 polymer ?
#
loop_
_entity_poly.entity_id
_entity_poly.type
_entity_poly.pdbx_seq_one_letter_code
_entity_poly.pdbx_strand_id
1 'polypeptide(L)'
;METFETIPAHKKLVQKLSLNQMTTVKLIEQYYKDLLQEQNDVAECKYGILNVRAYYNTNSQTLVIDVIGAKQIIPLDSNGLSDPFVVIELVPRLRYPTQNTIKTKVVSKTLNPIFDETFEFHIPPKIPPSAMVHFIVMDHDFLRSNDFAGEAFLDLTEVPGFGTAGVSNTLRQFNLVLIHPQSNHQDAVAVLESRKEDKDAQEFVKSLSVSY
;
A
#
# COMPACT_ATOMS: atom_id res chain seq x y z
N MET A 1 36.33 -6.60 25.98
CA MET A 1 35.14 -5.80 26.34
C MET A 1 34.15 -5.96 25.21
N GLU A 2 33.17 -6.85 25.35
CA GLU A 2 31.99 -6.80 24.50
C GLU A 2 31.23 -5.52 24.85
N THR A 3 31.08 -4.62 23.89
CA THR A 3 30.31 -3.39 24.09
C THR A 3 28.84 -3.77 24.27
N PHE A 4 28.14 -3.12 25.21
CA PHE A 4 26.70 -3.38 25.47
C PHE A 4 25.84 -3.31 24.19
N GLU A 5 26.33 -2.60 23.17
CA GLU A 5 25.74 -2.47 21.84
C GLU A 5 25.61 -3.78 21.05
N THR A 6 26.40 -4.82 21.33
CA THR A 6 26.32 -6.09 20.59
C THR A 6 25.32 -7.09 21.18
N ILE A 7 24.84 -6.86 22.40
CA ILE A 7 23.93 -7.78 23.10
C ILE A 7 22.54 -7.76 22.43
N PRO A 8 22.02 -8.91 21.92
CA PRO A 8 20.73 -8.95 21.21
C PRO A 8 19.56 -8.39 22.03
N ALA A 9 19.54 -8.65 23.33
CA ALA A 9 18.53 -8.12 24.24
C ALA A 9 18.60 -6.58 24.37
N HIS A 10 19.81 -6.02 24.40
CA HIS A 10 20.02 -4.57 24.43
C HIS A 10 19.55 -3.93 23.12
N LYS A 11 19.91 -4.50 21.97
CA LYS A 11 19.43 -4.04 20.65
C LYS A 11 17.90 -4.03 20.57
N LYS A 12 17.26 -5.13 21.00
CA LYS A 12 15.79 -5.24 21.01
C LYS A 12 15.14 -4.20 21.95
N LEU A 13 15.74 -3.95 23.11
CA LEU A 13 15.25 -2.93 24.05
C LEU A 13 15.38 -1.52 23.47
N VAL A 14 16.53 -1.17 22.89
CA VAL A 14 16.76 0.14 22.26
C VAL A 14 15.80 0.36 21.10
N GLN A 15 15.59 -0.65 20.27
CA GLN A 15 14.62 -0.60 19.17
C GLN A 15 13.20 -0.36 19.70
N LYS A 16 12.78 -1.10 20.72
CA LYS A 16 11.45 -0.91 21.35
C LYS A 16 11.31 0.50 21.95
N LEU A 17 12.32 1.00 22.65
CA LEU A 17 12.30 2.37 23.20
C LEU A 17 12.22 3.42 22.09
N SER A 18 12.96 3.24 21.00
CA SER A 18 12.92 4.12 19.84
C SER A 18 11.53 4.19 19.23
N LEU A 19 10.87 3.04 19.01
CA LEU A 19 9.50 3.00 18.49
C LEU A 19 8.50 3.71 19.41
N ASN A 20 8.64 3.54 20.73
CA ASN A 20 7.77 4.18 21.71
C ASN A 20 7.96 5.71 21.78
N GLN A 21 9.16 6.22 21.48
CA GLN A 21 9.44 7.65 21.46
C GLN A 21 8.96 8.35 20.17
N MET A 22 8.69 7.60 19.09
CA MET A 22 8.22 8.17 17.84
C MET A 22 6.78 8.70 17.95
N THR A 23 6.50 9.83 17.30
CA THR A 23 5.11 10.31 17.16
C THR A 23 4.29 9.33 16.33
N THR A 24 2.97 9.31 16.52
CA THR A 24 2.05 8.38 15.84
C THR A 24 2.18 8.49 14.33
N VAL A 25 2.22 9.72 13.84
CA VAL A 25 2.47 10.04 12.44
C VAL A 25 3.77 9.42 11.95
N LYS A 26 4.91 9.65 12.61
CA LYS A 26 6.20 9.11 12.18
C LYS A 26 6.23 7.58 12.17
N LEU A 27 5.57 6.95 13.14
CA LEU A 27 5.50 5.51 13.25
C LEU A 27 4.70 4.90 12.09
N ILE A 28 3.59 5.55 11.70
CA ILE A 28 2.79 5.16 10.52
C ILE A 28 3.57 5.41 9.21
N GLU A 29 4.27 6.54 9.10
CA GLU A 29 5.12 6.82 7.92
C GLU A 29 6.25 5.79 7.79
N GLN A 30 6.85 5.36 8.91
CA GLN A 30 7.87 4.31 8.93
C GLN A 30 7.28 2.96 8.50
N TYR A 31 6.11 2.59 9.03
CA TYR A 31 5.40 1.35 8.67
C TYR A 31 5.22 1.20 7.15
N TYR A 32 4.69 2.23 6.47
CA TYR A 32 4.48 2.17 5.02
C TYR A 32 5.79 2.16 4.22
N LYS A 33 6.83 2.83 4.72
CA LYS A 33 8.16 2.77 4.10
C LYS A 33 8.77 1.37 4.19
N ASP A 34 8.62 0.71 5.33
CA ASP A 34 9.11 -0.65 5.53
C ASP A 34 8.36 -1.64 4.62
N LEU A 35 7.04 -1.49 4.45
CA LEU A 35 6.25 -2.26 3.48
C LEU A 35 6.69 -2.06 2.03
N LEU A 36 6.92 -0.80 1.61
CA LEU A 36 7.42 -0.54 0.25
C LEU A 36 8.82 -1.15 0.05
N GLN A 37 9.69 -1.06 1.05
CA GLN A 37 11.03 -1.66 0.98
C GLN A 37 10.92 -3.18 0.83
N GLU A 38 10.07 -3.83 1.63
CA GLU A 38 9.80 -5.26 1.50
C GLU A 38 9.30 -5.62 0.10
N GLN A 39 8.35 -4.87 -0.46
CA GLN A 39 7.87 -5.06 -1.84
C GLN A 39 9.00 -4.98 -2.86
N ASN A 40 9.87 -3.97 -2.75
CA ASN A 40 10.97 -3.75 -3.69
C ASN A 40 12.07 -4.81 -3.57
N ASP A 41 12.21 -5.42 -2.39
CA ASP A 41 13.18 -6.49 -2.13
C ASP A 41 12.65 -7.89 -2.52
N VAL A 42 11.37 -8.02 -2.90
CA VAL A 42 10.79 -9.29 -3.35
C VAL A 42 11.36 -9.71 -4.71
N ALA A 43 12.17 -10.77 -4.68
CA ALA A 43 12.68 -11.41 -5.90
C ALA A 43 11.66 -12.35 -6.57
N GLU A 44 10.73 -12.93 -5.80
CA GLU A 44 9.78 -13.94 -6.28
C GLU A 44 8.35 -13.40 -6.28
N CYS A 45 7.76 -13.26 -7.46
CA CYS A 45 6.41 -12.72 -7.65
C CYS A 45 5.31 -13.75 -7.36
N LYS A 46 5.29 -14.34 -6.16
CA LYS A 46 4.37 -15.43 -5.78
C LYS A 46 2.90 -15.09 -5.93
N TYR A 47 2.55 -13.82 -5.70
CA TYR A 47 1.17 -13.36 -5.68
C TYR A 47 0.72 -12.67 -6.97
N GLY A 48 1.61 -12.63 -7.97
CA GLY A 48 1.40 -11.95 -9.23
C GLY A 48 1.97 -10.54 -9.28
N ILE A 49 1.70 -9.86 -10.40
CA ILE A 49 2.21 -8.52 -10.70
C ILE A 49 1.05 -7.66 -11.17
N LEU A 50 0.84 -6.52 -10.53
CA LEU A 50 -0.12 -5.49 -10.93
C LEU A 50 0.54 -4.46 -11.86
N ASN A 51 -0.09 -4.18 -13.00
CA ASN A 51 0.41 -3.24 -14.00
C ASN A 51 -0.46 -1.98 -13.93
N VAL A 52 0.15 -0.86 -13.59
CA VAL A 52 -0.54 0.44 -13.49
C VAL A 52 0.21 1.49 -14.28
N ARG A 53 -0.48 2.55 -14.71
CA ARG A 53 0.16 3.79 -15.12
C ARG A 53 -0.28 4.91 -14.20
N ALA A 54 0.62 5.83 -13.92
CA ALA A 54 0.28 7.00 -13.14
C ALA A 54 0.98 8.24 -13.67
N TYR A 55 0.31 9.38 -13.53
CA TYR A 55 0.89 10.71 -13.66
C TYR A 55 0.10 11.71 -12.81
N TYR A 56 0.75 12.78 -12.42
CA TYR A 56 0.14 13.86 -11.69
C TYR A 56 0.02 15.12 -12.56
N ASN A 57 -1.20 15.60 -12.74
CA ASN A 57 -1.48 16.85 -13.41
C ASN A 57 -1.39 18.00 -12.40
N THR A 58 -0.28 18.75 -12.42
CA THR A 58 -0.07 19.89 -11.52
C THR A 58 -1.09 21.02 -11.74
N ASN A 59 -1.60 21.19 -12.98
CA ASN A 59 -2.54 22.27 -13.29
C ASN A 59 -3.92 22.03 -12.67
N SER A 60 -4.40 20.78 -12.71
CA SER A 60 -5.69 20.41 -12.13
C SER A 60 -5.58 19.87 -10.69
N GLN A 61 -4.34 19.69 -10.19
CA GLN A 61 -4.05 19.06 -8.90
C GLN A 61 -4.66 17.66 -8.77
N THR A 62 -4.51 16.87 -9.84
CA THR A 62 -5.15 15.56 -9.98
C THR A 62 -4.09 14.50 -10.22
N LEU A 63 -4.07 13.48 -9.37
CA LEU A 63 -3.36 12.22 -9.63
C LEU A 63 -4.26 11.33 -10.48
N VAL A 64 -3.79 10.94 -11.65
CA VAL A 64 -4.47 10.04 -12.56
C VAL A 64 -3.78 8.69 -12.51
N ILE A 65 -4.57 7.64 -12.32
CA ILE A 65 -4.10 6.25 -12.19
C ILE A 65 -4.88 5.38 -13.15
N ASP A 66 -4.20 4.77 -14.12
CA ASP A 66 -4.76 3.73 -14.95
C ASP A 66 -4.38 2.37 -14.36
N VAL A 67 -5.37 1.61 -13.91
CA VAL A 67 -5.19 0.21 -13.56
C VAL A 67 -5.37 -0.61 -14.83
N ILE A 68 -4.25 -1.07 -15.41
CA ILE A 68 -4.28 -1.77 -16.70
C ILE A 68 -4.75 -3.21 -16.51
N GLY A 69 -4.11 -3.94 -15.60
CA GLY A 69 -4.32 -5.38 -15.44
C GLY A 69 -3.33 -6.00 -14.47
N ALA A 70 -3.54 -7.27 -14.16
CA ALA A 70 -2.60 -8.05 -13.39
C ALA A 70 -2.22 -9.35 -14.10
N LYS A 71 -1.13 -9.96 -13.67
CA LYS A 71 -0.62 -11.22 -14.24
C LYS A 71 -0.28 -12.20 -13.13
N GLN A 72 -0.59 -13.47 -13.37
CA GLN A 72 -0.29 -14.58 -12.47
C GLN A 72 -0.78 -14.34 -11.03
N ILE A 73 -2.00 -13.81 -10.91
CA ILE A 73 -2.69 -13.75 -9.61
C ILE A 73 -2.83 -15.16 -9.05
N ILE A 74 -2.79 -15.30 -7.73
CA ILE A 74 -2.98 -16.61 -7.09
C ILE A 74 -4.39 -17.15 -7.36
N PRO A 75 -4.53 -18.47 -7.59
CA PRO A 75 -5.84 -19.09 -7.65
C PRO A 75 -6.42 -19.19 -6.24
N LEU A 76 -7.54 -18.51 -5.99
CA LEU A 76 -8.26 -18.55 -4.71
C LEU A 76 -9.53 -19.39 -4.79
N ASP A 77 -10.14 -19.49 -5.98
CA ASP A 77 -11.30 -20.35 -6.19
C ASP A 77 -10.94 -21.84 -6.27
N SER A 78 -11.91 -22.68 -5.90
CA SER A 78 -11.85 -24.14 -6.09
C SER A 78 -11.73 -24.57 -7.56
N ASN A 79 -12.03 -23.68 -8.50
CA ASN A 79 -11.92 -23.92 -9.94
C ASN A 79 -10.48 -23.70 -10.47
N GLY A 80 -9.55 -23.23 -9.63
CA GLY A 80 -8.17 -22.93 -10.00
C GLY A 80 -7.98 -21.57 -10.69
N LEU A 81 -8.96 -20.69 -10.61
CA LEU A 81 -8.97 -19.31 -11.11
C LEU A 81 -9.34 -18.35 -9.97
N SER A 82 -9.64 -17.10 -10.31
CA SER A 82 -10.18 -16.08 -9.41
C SER A 82 -11.07 -15.13 -10.23
N ASP A 83 -11.92 -14.40 -9.53
CA ASP A 83 -12.70 -13.24 -9.96
C ASP A 83 -12.08 -11.93 -9.39
N PRO A 84 -10.85 -11.54 -9.81
CA PRO A 84 -10.13 -10.43 -9.19
C PRO A 84 -10.76 -9.05 -9.41
N PHE A 85 -10.63 -8.18 -8.40
CA PHE A 85 -10.80 -6.73 -8.49
C PHE A 85 -9.73 -6.02 -7.65
N VAL A 86 -9.49 -4.73 -7.94
CA VAL A 86 -8.50 -3.92 -7.24
C VAL A 86 -9.19 -2.82 -6.45
N VAL A 87 -8.88 -2.75 -5.16
CA VAL A 87 -9.22 -1.64 -4.28
C VAL A 87 -8.05 -0.67 -4.26
N ILE A 88 -8.32 0.63 -4.40
CA ILE A 88 -7.31 1.68 -4.53
C ILE A 88 -7.56 2.71 -3.43
N GLU A 89 -6.53 3.00 -2.64
CA GLU A 89 -6.59 4.00 -1.58
C GLU A 89 -5.29 4.81 -1.48
N LEU A 90 -5.40 6.02 -0.94
CA LEU A 90 -4.25 6.86 -0.62
C LEU A 90 -3.83 6.64 0.83
N VAL A 91 -2.54 6.37 1.04
CA VAL A 91 -1.96 6.14 2.36
C VAL A 91 -0.80 7.12 2.62
N PRO A 92 -0.59 7.52 3.89
CA PRO A 92 -1.39 7.21 5.07
C PRO A 92 -2.76 7.92 5.07
N ARG A 93 -3.85 7.19 5.39
CA ARG A 93 -5.23 7.70 5.38
C ARG A 93 -5.43 8.98 6.21
N LEU A 94 -4.70 9.12 7.32
CA LEU A 94 -4.72 10.33 8.17
C LEU A 94 -4.32 11.62 7.43
N ARG A 95 -3.56 11.50 6.32
CA ARG A 95 -3.18 12.63 5.47
C ARG A 95 -4.19 12.91 4.36
N TYR A 96 -5.11 11.97 4.12
CA TYR A 96 -6.09 12.00 3.05
C TYR A 96 -7.52 11.67 3.55
N PRO A 97 -8.02 12.31 4.63
CA PRO A 97 -9.28 11.94 5.26
C PRO A 97 -10.52 12.15 4.37
N THR A 98 -10.40 12.98 3.32
CA THR A 98 -11.48 13.25 2.35
C THR A 98 -11.43 12.38 1.12
N GLN A 99 -10.37 11.57 0.96
CA GLN A 99 -10.19 10.71 -0.21
C GLN A 99 -10.78 9.34 0.07
N ASN A 100 -11.82 8.99 -0.68
CA ASN A 100 -12.47 7.70 -0.55
C ASN A 100 -11.65 6.61 -1.22
N THR A 101 -11.78 5.40 -0.70
CA THR A 101 -11.33 4.20 -1.37
C THR A 101 -12.19 3.94 -2.61
N ILE A 102 -11.57 3.58 -3.72
CA ILE A 102 -12.24 3.27 -5.00
C ILE A 102 -11.97 1.81 -5.36
N LYS A 103 -12.86 1.17 -6.13
CA LYS A 103 -12.71 -0.22 -6.58
C LYS A 103 -12.86 -0.31 -8.10
N THR A 104 -12.09 -1.19 -8.74
CA THR A 104 -12.32 -1.60 -10.13
C THR A 104 -13.56 -2.49 -10.21
N LYS A 105 -14.00 -2.77 -11.44
CA LYS A 105 -14.90 -3.87 -11.73
C LYS A 105 -14.22 -5.20 -11.46
N VAL A 106 -15.04 -6.18 -11.14
CA VAL A 106 -14.66 -7.59 -11.03
C VAL A 106 -14.46 -8.15 -12.42
N VAL A 107 -13.33 -8.84 -12.64
CA VAL A 107 -13.05 -9.55 -13.89
C VAL A 107 -13.11 -11.04 -13.60
N SER A 108 -14.13 -11.73 -14.13
CA SER A 108 -14.38 -13.11 -13.73
C SER A 108 -13.41 -14.13 -14.35
N LYS A 109 -13.09 -15.18 -13.58
CA LYS A 109 -12.47 -16.44 -13.99
C LYS A 109 -11.15 -16.26 -14.72
N THR A 110 -10.23 -15.50 -14.13
CA THR A 110 -8.91 -15.26 -14.72
C THR A 110 -7.84 -14.99 -13.67
N LEU A 111 -6.64 -15.52 -13.92
CA LEU A 111 -5.43 -15.16 -13.17
C LEU A 111 -4.65 -14.01 -13.85
N ASN A 112 -5.14 -13.51 -14.98
CA ASN A 112 -4.54 -12.43 -15.76
C ASN A 112 -5.62 -11.40 -16.14
N PRO A 113 -6.23 -10.72 -15.16
CA PRO A 113 -7.29 -9.76 -15.43
C PRO A 113 -6.78 -8.55 -16.21
N ILE A 114 -7.61 -8.06 -17.12
CA ILE A 114 -7.44 -6.75 -17.76
C ILE A 114 -8.57 -5.87 -17.22
N PHE A 115 -8.20 -4.84 -16.46
CA PHE A 115 -9.15 -3.90 -15.88
C PHE A 115 -9.39 -2.74 -16.85
N ASP A 116 -8.30 -2.11 -17.33
CA ASP A 116 -8.31 -0.95 -18.22
C ASP A 116 -9.22 0.18 -17.70
N GLU A 117 -9.10 0.49 -16.40
CA GLU A 117 -9.89 1.51 -15.71
C GLU A 117 -9.01 2.65 -15.21
N THR A 118 -9.46 3.89 -15.46
CA THR A 118 -8.79 5.12 -15.01
C THR A 118 -9.51 5.73 -13.82
N PHE A 119 -8.72 6.13 -12.82
CA PHE A 119 -9.19 6.77 -11.60
C PHE A 119 -8.47 8.09 -11.37
N GLU A 120 -9.16 9.04 -10.76
CA GLU A 120 -8.65 10.38 -10.48
C GLU A 120 -8.79 10.71 -9.00
N PHE A 121 -7.69 11.16 -8.39
CA PHE A 121 -7.65 11.62 -7.01
C PHE A 121 -7.24 13.10 -6.97
N HIS A 122 -7.98 13.90 -6.22
CA HIS A 122 -7.64 15.32 -6.03
C HIS A 122 -6.65 15.44 -4.88
N ILE A 123 -5.38 15.71 -5.20
CA ILE A 123 -4.28 15.71 -4.24
C ILE A 123 -3.55 17.06 -4.30
N PRO A 124 -3.28 17.72 -3.17
CA PRO A 124 -2.49 18.94 -3.18
C PRO A 124 -1.09 18.70 -3.75
N PRO A 125 -0.47 19.69 -4.42
CA PRO A 125 0.86 19.54 -5.02
C PRO A 125 1.96 19.26 -4.00
N LYS A 126 1.74 19.61 -2.73
CA LYS A 126 2.67 19.32 -1.64
C LYS A 126 2.32 17.97 -1.01
N ILE A 127 2.92 16.90 -1.54
CA ILE A 127 2.76 15.56 -1.00
C ILE A 127 3.68 15.32 0.21
N PRO A 128 3.22 14.58 1.24
CA PRO A 128 4.06 14.05 2.30
C PRO A 128 5.21 13.15 1.79
N PRO A 129 6.37 13.07 2.49
CA PRO A 129 7.52 12.22 2.12
C PRO A 129 7.31 10.69 2.21
N SER A 130 6.08 10.24 2.38
CA SER A 130 5.70 8.83 2.54
C SER A 130 4.29 8.57 1.98
N ALA A 131 3.82 9.48 1.13
CA ALA A 131 2.51 9.34 0.52
C ALA A 131 2.58 8.31 -0.60
N MET A 132 1.64 7.38 -0.59
CA MET A 132 1.61 6.26 -1.52
C MET A 132 0.19 6.00 -1.98
N VAL A 133 0.08 5.35 -3.13
CA VAL A 133 -1.14 4.65 -3.51
C VAL A 133 -1.00 3.21 -3.09
N HIS A 134 -1.96 2.72 -2.32
CA HIS A 134 -2.06 1.34 -1.92
C HIS A 134 -3.13 0.65 -2.79
N PHE A 135 -2.71 -0.44 -3.43
CA PHE A 135 -3.52 -1.29 -4.27
C PHE A 135 -3.73 -2.62 -3.56
N ILE A 136 -4.97 -3.02 -3.35
CA ILE A 136 -5.33 -4.28 -2.71
C ILE A 136 -6.11 -5.11 -3.73
N VAL A 137 -5.51 -6.21 -4.16
CA VAL A 137 -6.14 -7.16 -5.06
C VAL A 137 -6.93 -8.16 -4.22
N MET A 138 -8.23 -8.24 -4.50
CA MET A 138 -9.18 -9.11 -3.83
C MET A 138 -9.80 -10.04 -4.87
N ASP A 139 -10.23 -11.21 -4.43
CA ASP A 139 -11.05 -12.13 -5.20
C ASP A 139 -12.52 -12.02 -4.78
N HIS A 140 -13.43 -11.86 -5.75
CA HIS A 140 -14.83 -11.70 -5.47
C HIS A 140 -15.56 -13.04 -5.35
N ASP A 141 -15.98 -13.36 -4.12
CA ASP A 141 -16.79 -14.54 -3.85
C ASP A 141 -18.29 -14.22 -3.79
N PHE A 142 -19.09 -14.89 -4.62
CA PHE A 142 -20.55 -14.72 -4.61
C PHE A 142 -21.26 -15.19 -3.33
N LEU A 143 -20.67 -16.16 -2.62
CA LEU A 143 -21.30 -16.83 -1.46
C LEU A 143 -20.50 -16.68 -0.16
N ARG A 144 -19.32 -16.07 -0.20
CA ARG A 144 -18.40 -15.91 0.93
C ARG A 144 -17.92 -14.47 1.03
N SER A 145 -17.13 -14.17 2.06
CA SER A 145 -16.32 -12.95 2.09
C SER A 145 -15.29 -12.99 0.97
N ASN A 146 -14.96 -11.84 0.39
CA ASN A 146 -13.91 -11.75 -0.62
C ASN A 146 -12.57 -12.20 -0.03
N ASP A 147 -11.80 -12.97 -0.80
CA ASP A 147 -10.49 -13.46 -0.40
C ASP A 147 -9.38 -12.47 -0.81
N PHE A 148 -8.38 -12.31 0.05
CA PHE A 148 -7.26 -11.41 -0.21
C PHE A 148 -6.23 -12.10 -1.14
N ALA A 149 -6.00 -11.51 -2.31
CA ALA A 149 -5.04 -12.03 -3.29
C ALA A 149 -3.63 -11.48 -3.09
N GLY A 150 -3.51 -10.20 -2.74
CA GLY A 150 -2.23 -9.54 -2.48
C GLY A 150 -2.36 -8.02 -2.49
N GLU A 151 -1.34 -7.33 -1.99
CA GLU A 151 -1.28 -5.88 -1.97
C GLU A 151 -0.02 -5.35 -2.65
N ALA A 152 -0.07 -4.10 -3.10
CA ALA A 152 1.06 -3.39 -3.66
C ALA A 152 0.99 -1.88 -3.38
N PHE A 153 2.15 -1.24 -3.36
CA PHE A 153 2.34 0.16 -3.04
C PHE A 153 3.07 0.87 -4.17
N LEU A 154 2.63 2.09 -4.48
CA LEU A 154 3.30 3.01 -5.39
C LEU A 154 3.64 4.30 -4.65
N ASP A 155 4.92 4.62 -4.53
CA ASP A 155 5.38 5.88 -3.96
C ASP A 155 4.99 7.06 -4.88
N LEU A 156 4.24 8.03 -4.33
CA LEU A 156 3.84 9.21 -5.09
C LEU A 156 5.04 10.08 -5.51
N THR A 157 6.18 9.97 -4.84
CA THR A 157 7.41 10.69 -5.22
C THR A 157 8.02 10.14 -6.51
N GLU A 158 7.69 8.90 -6.91
CA GLU A 158 8.13 8.31 -8.18
C GLU A 158 7.19 8.61 -9.36
N VAL A 159 6.01 9.17 -9.07
CA VAL A 159 4.99 9.48 -10.07
C VAL A 159 5.35 10.79 -10.80
N PRO A 160 5.47 10.77 -12.14
CA PRO A 160 5.78 11.97 -12.91
C PRO A 160 4.77 13.08 -12.66
N GLY A 161 5.28 14.31 -12.54
CA GLY A 161 4.46 15.51 -12.29
C GLY A 161 4.46 15.96 -10.84
N PHE A 162 4.78 15.11 -9.88
CA PHE A 162 5.07 15.55 -8.51
C PHE A 162 6.51 16.10 -8.44
N GLY A 163 6.68 17.37 -8.05
CA GLY A 163 7.97 17.97 -7.69
C GLY A 163 8.95 18.29 -8.84
N THR A 164 8.73 17.80 -10.06
CA THR A 164 9.62 18.07 -11.20
C THR A 164 8.93 18.91 -12.27
N ALA A 165 9.09 20.23 -12.19
CA ALA A 165 8.74 21.13 -13.29
C ALA A 165 9.59 20.76 -14.53
N GLY A 166 8.95 20.18 -15.56
CA GLY A 166 9.58 19.93 -16.86
C GLY A 166 9.73 18.47 -17.29
N VAL A 167 9.37 17.48 -16.45
CA VAL A 167 9.20 16.11 -16.92
C VAL A 167 7.86 16.05 -17.66
N SER A 168 7.89 15.63 -18.92
CA SER A 168 6.71 15.44 -19.76
C SER A 168 5.58 14.76 -18.97
N ASN A 169 4.33 15.20 -19.15
CA ASN A 169 3.12 14.58 -18.58
C ASN A 169 2.84 13.17 -19.20
N THR A 170 3.89 12.40 -19.46
CA THR A 170 3.82 11.05 -19.99
C THR A 170 3.48 10.12 -18.84
N LEU A 171 2.32 9.47 -18.97
CA LEU A 171 1.94 8.30 -18.20
C LEU A 171 3.12 7.33 -18.08
N ARG A 172 3.64 7.15 -16.86
CA ARG A 172 4.68 6.15 -16.58
C ARG A 172 4.01 4.86 -16.17
N GLN A 173 4.44 3.75 -16.78
CA GLN A 173 4.00 2.41 -16.38
C GLN A 173 4.85 1.89 -15.23
N PHE A 174 4.19 1.28 -14.26
CA PHE A 174 4.76 0.62 -13.10
C PHE A 174 4.28 -0.83 -13.06
N ASN A 175 5.21 -1.75 -12.84
CA ASN A 175 4.93 -3.17 -12.64
C ASN A 175 5.17 -3.47 -11.16
N LEU A 176 4.10 -3.47 -10.38
CA LEU A 176 4.15 -3.61 -8.92
C LEU A 176 4.02 -5.08 -8.56
N VAL A 177 5.00 -5.61 -7.81
CA VAL A 177 4.95 -6.99 -7.30
C VAL A 177 3.94 -7.05 -6.17
N LEU A 178 3.02 -8.02 -6.23
CA LEU A 178 2.06 -8.23 -5.16
C LEU A 178 2.72 -8.96 -3.99
N ILE A 179 2.47 -8.47 -2.77
CA ILE A 179 2.97 -9.03 -1.52
C ILE A 179 1.82 -9.39 -0.57
N HIS A 180 2.12 -10.20 0.43
CA HIS A 180 1.23 -10.47 1.56
C HIS A 180 1.83 -9.84 2.80
N PRO A 181 1.01 -9.23 3.69
CA PRO A 181 1.50 -8.64 4.94
C PRO A 181 2.31 -9.65 5.75
N GLN A 182 3.59 -9.36 5.98
CA GLN A 182 4.43 -10.19 6.85
C GLN A 182 4.30 -9.76 8.32
N SER A 183 4.54 -10.68 9.25
CA SER A 183 4.48 -10.43 10.70
C SER A 183 5.52 -9.45 11.23
N ASN A 184 6.44 -8.97 10.39
CA ASN A 184 7.59 -8.17 10.82
C ASN A 184 7.21 -6.80 11.39
N HIS A 185 6.04 -6.27 11.01
CA HIS A 185 5.58 -4.94 11.44
C HIS A 185 4.77 -4.95 12.74
N GLN A 186 4.64 -6.11 13.39
CA GLN A 186 3.84 -6.26 14.62
C GLN A 186 4.33 -5.36 15.77
N ASP A 187 5.63 -5.06 15.86
CA ASP A 187 6.15 -4.20 16.92
C ASP A 187 5.66 -2.74 16.78
N ALA A 188 5.64 -2.19 15.56
CA ALA A 188 5.13 -0.85 15.30
C ALA A 188 3.61 -0.79 15.51
N VAL A 189 2.89 -1.79 15.02
CA VAL A 189 1.43 -1.92 15.22
C VAL A 189 1.10 -2.05 16.70
N ALA A 190 1.81 -2.88 17.46
CA ALA A 190 1.59 -3.05 18.91
C ALA A 190 1.83 -1.74 19.69
N VAL A 191 2.83 -0.94 19.29
CA VAL A 191 3.04 0.39 19.88
C VAL A 191 1.86 1.31 19.56
N LEU A 192 1.33 1.30 18.33
CA LEU A 192 0.15 2.10 17.96
C LEU A 192 -1.12 1.65 18.71
N GLU A 193 -1.34 0.33 18.82
CA GLU A 193 -2.44 -0.26 19.58
C GLU A 193 -2.42 0.17 21.05
N SER A 194 -1.23 0.27 21.65
CA SER A 194 -1.07 0.67 23.05
C SER A 194 -1.48 2.14 23.31
N ARG A 195 -1.52 2.99 22.28
CA ARG A 195 -1.90 4.41 22.37
C ARG A 195 -3.42 4.59 22.36
N LYS A 196 -4.08 4.14 23.43
CA LYS A 196 -5.55 4.16 23.54
C LYS A 196 -6.19 5.55 23.48
N GLU A 197 -5.47 6.57 23.91
CA GLU A 197 -5.95 7.96 23.95
C GLU A 197 -5.64 8.75 22.65
N ASP A 198 -4.82 8.18 21.76
CA ASP A 198 -4.46 8.79 20.49
C ASP A 198 -5.43 8.34 19.40
N LYS A 199 -6.32 9.24 18.97
CA LYS A 199 -7.34 8.96 17.97
C LYS A 199 -6.74 8.53 16.63
N ASP A 200 -5.65 9.15 16.20
CA ASP A 200 -5.01 8.85 14.91
C ASP A 200 -4.39 7.45 14.93
N ALA A 201 -3.81 7.06 16.07
CA ALA A 201 -3.28 5.70 16.25
C ALA A 201 -4.39 4.65 16.21
N GLN A 202 -5.49 4.90 16.93
CA GLN A 202 -6.63 3.99 16.98
C GLN A 202 -7.34 3.87 15.62
N GLU A 203 -7.46 4.97 14.88
CA GLU A 203 -8.03 4.96 13.53
C GLU A 203 -7.15 4.20 12.54
N PHE A 204 -5.83 4.39 12.61
CA PHE A 204 -4.88 3.63 11.80
C PHE A 204 -4.95 2.13 12.09
N VAL A 205 -4.91 1.72 13.35
CA VAL A 205 -5.02 0.30 13.74
C VAL A 205 -6.33 -0.30 13.24
N LYS A 206 -7.44 0.42 13.37
CA LYS A 206 -8.73 -0.02 12.80
C LYS A 206 -8.65 -0.16 11.28
N SER A 207 -7.98 0.75 10.59
CA SER A 207 -7.83 0.69 9.13
C SER A 207 -7.08 -0.57 8.65
N LEU A 208 -6.14 -1.08 9.44
CA LEU A 208 -5.44 -2.34 9.14
C LEU A 208 -6.36 -3.57 9.24
N SER A 209 -7.44 -3.47 10.02
CA SER A 209 -8.42 -4.55 10.21
C SER A 209 -9.61 -4.49 9.24
N VAL A 210 -9.64 -3.51 8.32
CA VAL A 210 -10.73 -3.38 7.36
C VAL A 210 -10.62 -4.50 6.32
N SER A 211 -11.57 -5.44 6.37
CA SER A 211 -11.79 -6.44 5.33
C SER A 211 -12.63 -5.83 4.20
N TYR A 212 -12.26 -6.11 2.94
CA TYR A 212 -12.80 -5.46 1.74
C TYR A 212 -13.85 -6.25 0.96
#